data_AF-A0A0H4C275-F1
#
_entry.id   AF-A0A0H4C275-F1
#
_cell.length_a   1.000
_cell.length_b   1.000
_cell.length_c   1.000
_cell.angle_alpha   90.00
_cell.angle_beta   90.00
_cell.angle_gamma   90.00
#
_symmetry.space_group_name_H-M   'P 1'
#
loop_
_entity.id
_entity.type
_entity.pdbx_description
1 polymer ?
#
loop_
_entity_poly.entity_id
_entity_poly.type
_entity_poly.pdbx_seq_one_letter_code
_entity_poly.pdbx_strand_id
1 'polypeptide(L)'
;MVTASGHEQADVAALLGQGVAFAPSWLSGKAVAPVPVGAQMDAALGRRITAGCRAVGASGVACADLSGTGEPAVRTIRLPFDADRAGVRPPSLLWTADKQGAILFPETGYVLVAGTVPFMTAAVGEGIDTARARFGRHARALAHRCPSLAAVAAAHPPAHHAWSRPAEVEPHSAAARQLDLLDAFTRGAYGAADFARDWWEARRTSQASGERLRGPLGDLFDRVFMILEDYSVHPELAEPGDLSDDELRAAVTEVFTKRPSED
;
A
#
# COMPACT_ATOMS: atom_id res chain seq x y z
N MET A 1 -8.52 21.32 -30.32
CA MET A 1 -7.41 20.43 -30.73
C MET A 1 -6.13 21.24 -30.61
N VAL A 2 -5.47 21.18 -29.45
CA VAL A 2 -4.27 21.98 -29.16
C VAL A 2 -3.10 21.03 -28.98
N THR A 3 -2.04 21.30 -29.72
CA THR A 3 -0.74 20.64 -29.74
C THR A 3 -0.01 20.85 -28.40
N ALA A 4 -0.22 19.95 -27.44
CA ALA A 4 0.52 19.86 -26.18
C ALA A 4 1.72 18.88 -26.23
N SER A 5 2.05 18.39 -27.43
CA SER A 5 2.93 17.23 -27.63
C SER A 5 4.37 17.40 -27.14
N GLY A 6 4.96 18.61 -27.21
CA GLY A 6 6.37 18.80 -26.87
C GLY A 6 6.69 18.79 -25.36
N HIS A 7 5.83 19.41 -24.54
CA HIS A 7 6.05 19.49 -23.08
C HIS A 7 5.78 18.14 -22.41
N GLU A 8 4.75 17.44 -22.89
CA GLU A 8 4.34 16.15 -22.34
C GLU A 8 5.32 15.02 -22.72
N GLN A 9 5.94 15.10 -23.90
CA GLN A 9 7.00 14.18 -24.28
C GLN A 9 8.28 14.38 -23.44
N ALA A 10 8.62 15.63 -23.10
CA ALA A 10 9.69 15.94 -22.16
C ALA A 10 9.38 15.43 -20.74
N ASP A 11 8.11 15.47 -20.31
CA ASP A 11 7.68 14.92 -19.03
C ASP A 11 7.83 13.40 -18.98
N VAL A 12 7.41 12.68 -20.03
CA VAL A 12 7.60 11.22 -20.12
C VAL A 12 9.09 10.86 -20.12
N ALA A 13 9.92 11.58 -20.87
CA ALA A 13 11.36 11.38 -20.90
C ALA A 13 12.05 11.67 -19.54
N ALA A 14 11.48 12.55 -18.72
CA ALA A 14 11.96 12.81 -17.36
C ALA A 14 11.58 11.69 -16.38
N LEU A 15 10.47 10.99 -16.63
CA LEU A 15 9.96 9.92 -15.76
C LEU A 15 10.54 8.55 -16.11
N LEU A 16 10.83 8.30 -17.38
CA LEU A 16 11.32 7.01 -17.88
C LEU A 16 12.82 7.04 -18.15
N GLY A 17 13.48 5.93 -17.82
CA GLY A 17 14.88 5.67 -18.15
C GLY A 17 15.01 5.00 -19.51
N GLN A 18 16.09 4.22 -19.69
CA GLN A 18 16.19 3.34 -20.85
C GLN A 18 15.18 2.19 -20.75
N GLY A 19 14.41 1.98 -21.82
CA GLY A 19 13.35 0.97 -21.87
C GLY A 19 12.10 1.37 -21.09
N VAL A 20 11.26 0.39 -20.75
CA VAL A 20 10.00 0.61 -20.02
C VAL A 20 10.25 0.49 -18.51
N ALA A 21 11.06 1.40 -17.98
CA ALA A 21 11.40 1.49 -16.56
C ALA A 21 11.47 2.96 -16.11
N PHE A 22 11.23 3.21 -14.82
CA PHE A 22 11.38 4.56 -14.26
C PHE A 22 12.85 5.01 -14.27
N ALA A 23 13.07 6.30 -14.55
CA ALA A 23 14.39 6.90 -14.51
C ALA A 23 14.96 6.89 -13.07
N PRO A 24 16.21 6.43 -12.84
CA PRO A 24 16.83 6.46 -11.53
C PRO A 24 16.90 7.87 -10.91
N SER A 25 17.11 8.88 -11.75
CA SER A 25 17.12 10.29 -11.33
C SER A 25 15.76 10.75 -10.78
N TRP A 26 14.67 10.31 -11.40
CA TRP A 26 13.32 10.62 -10.91
C TRP A 26 12.96 9.84 -9.64
N LEU A 27 13.43 8.59 -9.53
CA LEU A 27 13.20 7.73 -8.36
C LEU A 27 13.96 8.16 -7.10
N SER A 28 14.93 9.07 -7.22
CA SER A 28 15.62 9.61 -6.05
C SER A 28 14.62 10.17 -5.02
N GLY A 29 14.69 9.64 -3.80
CA GLY A 29 13.76 9.98 -2.70
C GLY A 29 12.33 9.44 -2.83
N LYS A 30 12.07 8.51 -3.76
CA LYS A 30 10.75 7.88 -3.97
C LYS A 30 10.82 6.37 -3.74
N ALA A 31 9.68 5.81 -3.38
CA ALA A 31 9.54 4.36 -3.27
C ALA A 31 8.89 3.79 -4.54
N VAL A 32 9.09 2.48 -4.76
CA VAL A 32 8.45 1.71 -5.82
C VAL A 32 7.85 0.44 -5.23
N ALA A 33 6.61 0.13 -5.59
CA ALA A 33 5.91 -1.10 -5.24
C ALA A 33 5.28 -1.74 -6.49
N PRO A 34 5.61 -3.00 -6.83
CA PRO A 34 4.88 -3.75 -7.83
C PRO A 34 3.53 -4.19 -7.27
N VAL A 35 2.49 -4.09 -8.10
CA VAL A 35 1.12 -4.47 -7.75
C VAL A 35 0.58 -5.40 -8.84
N PRO A 36 0.03 -6.58 -8.48
CA PRO A 36 -0.61 -7.46 -9.45
C PRO A 36 -1.80 -6.78 -10.15
N VAL A 37 -1.90 -6.93 -11.47
CA VAL A 37 -3.04 -6.47 -12.26
C VAL A 37 -3.31 -7.46 -13.39
N GLY A 38 -4.53 -7.50 -13.92
CA GLY A 38 -4.86 -8.31 -15.09
C GLY A 38 -4.32 -7.73 -16.41
N ALA A 39 -5.03 -7.99 -17.51
CA ALA A 39 -4.71 -7.43 -18.83
C ALA A 39 -4.97 -5.91 -18.92
N GLN A 40 -5.72 -5.35 -17.97
CA GLN A 40 -6.04 -3.94 -17.89
C GLN A 40 -6.26 -3.53 -16.44
N MET A 41 -6.13 -2.23 -16.17
CA MET A 41 -6.38 -1.64 -14.87
C MET A 41 -7.84 -1.86 -14.45
N ASP A 42 -8.06 -2.36 -13.24
CA ASP A 42 -9.39 -2.48 -12.66
C ASP A 42 -9.80 -1.20 -11.91
N ALA A 43 -11.09 -1.12 -11.57
CA ALA A 43 -11.63 0.04 -10.86
C ALA A 43 -11.03 0.21 -9.45
N ALA A 44 -10.59 -0.87 -8.80
CA ALA A 44 -10.00 -0.80 -7.46
C ALA A 44 -8.62 -0.14 -7.49
N LEU A 45 -7.75 -0.54 -8.43
CA LEU A 45 -6.48 0.11 -8.69
C LEU A 45 -6.69 1.57 -9.15
N GLY A 46 -7.65 1.83 -10.02
CA GLY A 46 -8.02 3.20 -10.43
C GLY A 46 -8.40 4.10 -9.25
N ARG A 47 -9.20 3.61 -8.30
CA ARG A 47 -9.57 4.34 -7.08
C ARG A 47 -8.35 4.63 -6.19
N ARG A 48 -7.46 3.66 -5.99
CA ARG A 48 -6.24 3.86 -5.20
C ARG A 48 -5.32 4.90 -5.82
N ILE A 49 -5.13 4.87 -7.14
CA ILE A 49 -4.35 5.89 -7.86
C ILE A 49 -4.97 7.27 -7.64
N THR A 50 -6.29 7.38 -7.72
CA THR A 50 -7.02 8.62 -7.46
C THR A 50 -6.76 9.11 -6.03
N ALA A 51 -6.80 8.22 -5.03
CA ALA A 51 -6.47 8.55 -3.65
C ALA A 51 -5.03 9.07 -3.50
N GLY A 52 -4.06 8.40 -4.13
CA GLY A 52 -2.65 8.85 -4.19
C GLY A 52 -2.51 10.26 -4.75
N CYS A 53 -3.17 10.52 -5.88
CA CYS A 53 -3.12 11.83 -6.52
C CYS A 53 -3.78 12.93 -5.67
N ARG A 54 -4.87 12.62 -4.95
CA ARG A 54 -5.51 13.55 -4.00
C ARG A 54 -4.61 13.84 -2.81
N ALA A 55 -3.90 12.85 -2.28
CA ALA A 55 -3.03 13.00 -1.11
C ALA A 55 -1.85 13.96 -1.35
N VAL A 56 -1.39 14.12 -2.59
CA VAL A 56 -0.35 15.09 -2.97
C VAL A 56 -0.90 16.42 -3.48
N GLY A 57 -2.22 16.61 -3.47
CA GLY A 57 -2.85 17.82 -3.98
C GLY A 57 -2.64 18.05 -5.48
N ALA A 58 -2.45 16.98 -6.26
CA ALA A 58 -2.30 17.11 -7.70
C ALA A 58 -3.55 17.76 -8.30
N SER A 59 -3.41 18.42 -9.46
CA SER A 59 -4.51 19.07 -10.19
C SER A 59 -5.07 18.22 -11.34
N GLY A 60 -4.42 17.09 -11.65
CA GLY A 60 -4.87 16.09 -12.60
C GLY A 60 -3.87 14.96 -12.77
N VAL A 61 -4.25 13.99 -13.60
CA VAL A 61 -3.39 12.86 -13.98
C VAL A 61 -3.19 12.89 -15.48
N ALA A 62 -1.94 12.85 -15.91
CA ALA A 62 -1.59 12.64 -17.30
C ALA A 62 -1.42 11.14 -17.57
N CYS A 63 -1.83 10.68 -18.75
CA CYS A 63 -1.71 9.29 -19.18
C CYS A 63 -1.10 9.24 -20.57
N ALA A 64 -0.09 8.39 -20.77
CA ALA A 64 0.61 8.15 -22.01
C ALA A 64 0.50 6.68 -22.42
N ASP A 65 0.12 6.45 -23.68
CA ASP A 65 0.28 5.16 -24.35
C ASP A 65 1.71 5.03 -24.87
N LEU A 66 2.38 3.93 -24.53
CA LEU A 66 3.77 3.64 -24.88
C LEU A 66 3.89 2.60 -26.01
N SER A 67 2.78 2.18 -26.64
CA SER A 67 2.76 1.13 -27.67
C SER A 67 3.33 1.55 -29.03
N GLY A 68 3.76 2.82 -29.18
CA GLY A 68 4.34 3.36 -30.41
C GLY A 68 5.74 2.83 -30.72
N THR A 69 5.91 2.22 -31.89
CA THR A 69 7.22 1.89 -32.48
C THR A 69 7.66 3.03 -33.41
N GLY A 70 8.46 3.96 -32.89
CA GLY A 70 8.90 5.17 -33.59
C GLY A 70 8.92 6.37 -32.65
N GLU A 71 9.44 7.53 -33.09
CA GLU A 71 9.50 8.76 -32.27
C GLU A 71 8.22 8.92 -31.44
N PRO A 72 8.33 9.10 -30.10
CA PRO A 72 7.20 8.92 -29.20
C PRO A 72 6.04 9.85 -29.57
N ALA A 73 5.06 9.35 -30.31
CA ALA A 73 3.74 9.96 -30.38
C ALA A 73 3.04 9.65 -29.04
N VAL A 74 3.59 10.22 -27.95
CA VAL A 74 3.01 10.15 -26.62
C VAL A 74 1.67 10.86 -26.72
N ARG A 75 0.59 10.10 -26.84
CA ARG A 75 -0.74 10.67 -26.73
C ARG A 75 -1.02 10.85 -25.26
N THR A 76 -0.72 12.05 -24.77
CA THR A 76 -1.04 12.40 -23.40
C THR A 76 -2.49 12.83 -23.30
N ILE A 77 -3.21 12.23 -22.36
CA ILE A 77 -4.56 12.64 -22.00
C ILE A 77 -4.51 13.15 -20.57
N ARG A 78 -4.92 14.41 -20.36
CA ARG A 78 -5.20 14.92 -19.02
C ARG A 78 -6.57 14.44 -18.60
N LEU A 79 -6.60 13.55 -17.62
CA LEU A 79 -7.83 13.03 -17.05
C LEU A 79 -8.20 13.85 -15.79
N PRO A 80 -9.45 14.33 -15.70
CA PRO A 80 -10.00 14.81 -14.44
C PRO A 80 -9.84 13.76 -13.33
N PHE A 81 -9.85 14.21 -12.08
CA PHE A 81 -9.72 13.30 -10.93
C PHE A 81 -10.76 12.20 -10.89
N ASP A 82 -11.99 12.53 -11.26
CA ASP A 82 -13.13 11.62 -11.17
C ASP A 82 -13.35 10.83 -12.46
N ALA A 83 -12.45 10.97 -13.44
CA ALA A 83 -12.49 10.13 -14.63
C ALA A 83 -12.20 8.67 -14.27
N ASP A 84 -13.00 7.77 -14.83
CA ASP A 84 -12.75 6.34 -14.71
C ASP A 84 -11.42 5.99 -15.37
N ARG A 85 -10.54 5.32 -14.60
CA ARG A 85 -9.22 4.86 -15.05
C ARG A 85 -9.22 3.35 -15.33
N ALA A 86 -10.36 2.68 -15.16
CA ALA A 86 -10.52 1.30 -15.56
C ALA A 86 -10.29 1.15 -17.08
N GLY A 87 -9.65 0.05 -17.46
CA GLY A 87 -9.43 -0.26 -18.88
C GLY A 87 -8.13 0.29 -19.48
N VAL A 88 -7.31 1.03 -18.74
CA VAL A 88 -5.94 1.35 -19.19
C VAL A 88 -5.15 0.05 -19.39
N ARG A 89 -4.47 -0.09 -20.53
CA ARG A 89 -3.75 -1.29 -20.95
C ARG A 89 -2.24 -1.04 -21.06
N PRO A 90 -1.41 -2.07 -20.88
CA PRO A 90 0.02 -1.93 -21.12
C PRO A 90 0.35 -1.86 -22.63
N PRO A 91 1.48 -1.24 -23.01
CA PRO A 91 2.37 -0.46 -22.16
C PRO A 91 1.83 0.97 -21.97
N SER A 92 1.62 1.41 -20.73
CA SER A 92 1.11 2.76 -20.42
C SER A 92 1.82 3.38 -19.23
N LEU A 93 1.88 4.71 -19.18
CA LEU A 93 2.39 5.48 -18.05
C LEU A 93 1.33 6.50 -17.59
N LEU A 94 1.02 6.52 -16.30
CA LEU A 94 0.21 7.57 -15.68
C LEU A 94 1.08 8.34 -14.70
N TRP A 95 0.91 9.66 -14.60
CA TRP A 95 1.64 10.48 -13.63
C TRP A 95 0.87 11.71 -13.16
N THR A 96 1.20 12.20 -11.97
CA THR A 96 0.69 13.47 -11.47
C THR A 96 1.40 14.63 -12.17
N ALA A 97 0.71 15.75 -12.38
CA ALA A 97 1.29 16.91 -13.07
C ALA A 97 2.57 17.45 -12.40
N ASP A 98 2.66 17.34 -11.08
CA ASP A 98 3.81 17.72 -10.26
C ASP A 98 4.88 16.62 -10.12
N LYS A 99 4.68 15.46 -10.78
CA LYS A 99 5.59 14.31 -10.82
C LYS A 99 5.89 13.71 -9.44
N GLN A 100 5.03 13.93 -8.46
CA GLN A 100 5.12 13.31 -7.13
C GLN A 100 4.74 11.83 -7.13
N GLY A 101 3.94 11.39 -8.10
CA GLY A 101 3.58 9.98 -8.26
C GLY A 101 3.43 9.58 -9.72
N ALA A 102 3.75 8.32 -10.02
CA ALA A 102 3.56 7.72 -11.32
C ALA A 102 3.23 6.22 -11.22
N ILE A 103 2.56 5.72 -12.25
CA ILE A 103 2.19 4.32 -12.42
C ILE A 103 2.66 3.90 -13.80
N LEU A 104 3.59 2.96 -13.84
CA LEU A 104 4.04 2.33 -15.06
C LEU A 104 3.35 0.99 -15.20
N PHE A 105 2.64 0.79 -16.30
CA PHE A 105 2.03 -0.47 -16.69
C PHE A 105 2.81 -1.02 -17.88
N PRO A 106 3.94 -1.71 -17.65
CA PRO A 106 4.86 -2.08 -18.72
C PRO A 106 4.35 -3.24 -19.58
N GLU A 107 3.73 -4.22 -18.95
CA GLU A 107 3.18 -5.43 -19.58
C GLU A 107 2.03 -5.99 -18.74
N THR A 108 1.27 -6.93 -19.31
CA THR A 108 0.17 -7.60 -18.60
C THR A 108 0.68 -8.32 -17.36
N GLY A 109 -0.07 -8.23 -16.25
CA GLY A 109 0.23 -8.97 -15.02
C GLY A 109 0.64 -8.09 -13.84
N TYR A 110 1.20 -6.91 -14.09
CA TYR A 110 1.60 -6.00 -13.01
C TYR A 110 1.65 -4.52 -13.43
N VAL A 111 1.55 -3.64 -12.43
CA VAL A 111 1.97 -2.25 -12.53
C VAL A 111 3.06 -1.97 -11.52
N LEU A 112 3.90 -0.98 -11.80
CA LEU A 112 4.81 -0.37 -10.84
C LEU A 112 4.22 0.96 -10.38
N VAL A 113 3.88 1.06 -9.10
CA VAL A 113 3.45 2.30 -8.47
C VAL A 113 4.67 2.93 -7.81
N ALA A 114 4.97 4.17 -8.15
CA ALA A 114 6.11 4.89 -7.61
C ALA A 114 5.73 6.32 -7.21
N GLY A 115 6.33 6.83 -6.14
CA GLY A 115 6.02 8.18 -5.68
C GLY A 115 6.63 8.58 -4.35
N THR A 116 6.30 9.80 -3.93
CA THR A 116 6.60 10.36 -2.61
C THR A 116 5.82 9.62 -1.52
N VAL A 117 6.22 9.81 -0.25
CA VAL A 117 5.55 9.17 0.90
C VAL A 117 4.03 9.44 0.92
N PRO A 118 3.53 10.69 0.81
CA PRO A 118 2.09 10.94 0.83
C PRO A 118 1.33 10.23 -0.32
N PHE A 119 1.93 10.21 -1.52
CA PHE A 119 1.36 9.50 -2.66
C PHE A 119 1.28 7.99 -2.40
N MET A 120 2.39 7.39 -1.95
CA MET A 120 2.50 5.95 -1.74
C MET A 120 1.61 5.45 -0.61
N THR A 121 1.49 6.21 0.50
CA THR A 121 0.60 5.88 1.61
C THR A 121 -0.85 5.75 1.16
N ALA A 122 -1.32 6.63 0.27
CA ALA A 122 -2.69 6.59 -0.23
C ALA A 122 -2.89 5.63 -1.42
N ALA A 123 -1.92 5.52 -2.33
CA ALA A 123 -1.99 4.64 -3.51
C ALA A 123 -1.73 3.16 -3.19
N VAL A 124 -0.95 2.88 -2.15
CA VAL A 124 -0.57 1.54 -1.69
C VAL A 124 -0.97 1.40 -0.23
N GLY A 125 -2.29 1.43 0.03
CA GLY A 125 -2.83 1.45 1.39
C GLY A 125 -2.48 0.24 2.28
N GLU A 126 -2.01 -0.87 1.70
CA GLU A 126 -1.47 -2.02 2.45
C GLU A 126 -0.01 -1.82 2.92
N GLY A 127 0.66 -0.76 2.47
CA GLY A 127 2.08 -0.50 2.67
C GLY A 127 2.96 -1.05 1.55
N ILE A 128 4.09 -0.38 1.28
CA ILE A 128 5.03 -0.71 0.19
C ILE A 128 5.55 -2.15 0.34
N ASP A 129 5.96 -2.50 1.55
CA ASP A 129 6.61 -3.76 1.85
C ASP A 129 5.64 -4.94 1.84
N THR A 130 4.40 -4.73 2.30
CA THR A 130 3.29 -5.67 2.12
C THR A 130 3.00 -5.91 0.65
N ALA A 131 2.93 -4.84 -0.16
CA ALA A 131 2.69 -4.95 -1.60
C ALA A 131 3.79 -5.73 -2.31
N ARG A 132 5.07 -5.45 -2.01
CA ARG A 132 6.21 -6.22 -2.51
C ARG A 132 6.14 -7.69 -2.14
N ALA A 133 5.77 -8.01 -0.89
CA ALA A 133 5.65 -9.39 -0.44
C ALA A 133 4.48 -10.13 -1.09
N ARG A 134 3.34 -9.46 -1.22
CA ARG A 134 2.15 -9.96 -1.93
C ARG A 134 2.50 -10.23 -3.38
N PHE A 135 3.20 -9.31 -4.03
CA PHE A 135 3.68 -9.48 -5.40
C PHE A 135 4.64 -10.67 -5.51
N GLY A 136 5.59 -10.84 -4.58
CA GLY A 136 6.49 -11.99 -4.57
C GLY A 136 5.77 -13.34 -4.39
N ARG A 137 4.64 -13.39 -3.64
CA ARG A 137 3.77 -14.58 -3.60
C ARG A 137 3.06 -14.80 -4.94
N HIS A 138 2.52 -13.74 -5.53
CA HIS A 138 1.83 -13.79 -6.82
C HIS A 138 2.77 -14.26 -7.95
N ALA A 139 3.97 -13.71 -8.04
CA ALA A 139 5.00 -14.09 -9.00
C ALA A 139 5.37 -15.57 -8.88
N ARG A 140 5.52 -16.10 -7.66
CA ARG A 140 5.76 -17.53 -7.43
C ARG A 140 4.60 -18.41 -7.89
N ALA A 141 3.36 -18.01 -7.58
CA ALA A 141 2.17 -18.75 -8.00
C ALA A 141 2.02 -18.81 -9.53
N LEU A 142 2.56 -17.83 -10.25
CA LEU A 142 2.50 -17.74 -11.71
C LEU A 142 3.83 -18.03 -12.41
N ALA A 143 4.84 -18.54 -11.69
CA ALA A 143 6.21 -18.66 -12.21
C ALA A 143 6.30 -19.45 -13.53
N HIS A 144 5.49 -20.50 -13.70
CA HIS A 144 5.46 -21.30 -14.92
C HIS A 144 4.76 -20.61 -16.10
N ARG A 145 3.86 -19.66 -15.84
CA ARG A 145 3.04 -18.99 -16.86
C ARG A 145 3.61 -17.64 -17.27
N CYS A 146 4.20 -16.91 -16.32
CA CYS A 146 4.72 -15.57 -16.51
C CYS A 146 6.10 -15.43 -15.83
N PRO A 147 7.18 -15.92 -16.45
CA PRO A 147 8.52 -15.87 -15.84
C PRO A 147 9.02 -14.44 -15.54
N SER A 148 8.56 -13.45 -16.31
CA SER A 148 8.93 -12.03 -16.12
C SER A 148 8.55 -11.50 -14.73
N LEU A 149 7.45 -11.99 -14.15
CA LEU A 149 7.02 -11.57 -12.80
C LEU A 149 8.04 -11.93 -11.72
N ALA A 150 8.78 -13.03 -11.90
CA ALA A 150 9.81 -13.44 -10.94
C ALA A 150 10.98 -12.45 -10.94
N ALA A 151 11.39 -11.95 -12.11
CA ALA A 151 12.43 -10.93 -12.22
C ALA A 151 12.00 -9.61 -11.57
N VAL A 152 10.74 -9.20 -11.77
CA VAL A 152 10.17 -7.99 -11.13
C VAL A 152 10.12 -8.14 -9.60
N ALA A 153 9.70 -9.31 -9.10
CA ALA A 153 9.68 -9.58 -7.66
C ALA A 153 11.09 -9.57 -7.05
N ALA A 154 12.09 -10.11 -7.77
CA ALA A 154 13.49 -10.07 -7.35
C ALA A 154 14.08 -8.66 -7.36
N ALA A 155 13.64 -7.79 -8.28
CA ALA A 155 14.05 -6.39 -8.34
C ALA A 155 13.43 -5.52 -7.23
N HIS A 156 12.31 -5.97 -6.64
CA HIS A 156 11.58 -5.24 -5.60
C HIS A 156 11.26 -6.12 -4.39
N PRO A 157 12.28 -6.64 -3.68
CA PRO A 157 12.05 -7.42 -2.47
C PRO A 157 11.51 -6.54 -1.34
N PRO A 158 10.69 -7.08 -0.42
CA PRO A 158 10.37 -6.39 0.83
C PRO A 158 11.66 -6.01 1.55
N ALA A 159 11.72 -4.78 2.07
CA ALA A 159 12.88 -4.29 2.82
C ALA A 159 12.96 -4.94 4.21
N HIS A 160 11.82 -5.21 4.84
CA HIS A 160 11.73 -5.75 6.19
C HIS A 160 11.40 -7.24 6.19
N HIS A 161 12.12 -7.95 7.05
CA HIS A 161 11.77 -9.31 7.46
C HIS A 161 10.41 -9.30 8.18
N ALA A 162 9.60 -10.34 7.95
CA ALA A 162 8.30 -10.45 8.59
C ALA A 162 8.41 -11.23 9.92
N TRP A 163 8.11 -10.56 11.02
CA TRP A 163 8.14 -11.14 12.36
C TRP A 163 6.97 -12.09 12.59
N SER A 164 7.28 -13.28 13.09
CA SER A 164 6.28 -14.30 13.42
C SER A 164 6.03 -14.45 14.92
N ARG A 165 6.95 -13.95 15.73
CA ARG A 165 6.94 -14.08 17.19
C ARG A 165 7.22 -12.71 17.83
N PRO A 166 6.62 -12.40 18.98
CA PRO A 166 6.87 -11.16 19.72
C PRO A 166 8.36 -10.92 19.99
N ALA A 167 9.11 -11.96 20.35
CA ALA A 167 10.56 -11.87 20.62
C ALA A 167 11.41 -11.48 19.40
N GLU A 168 10.85 -11.57 18.18
CA GLU A 168 11.54 -11.14 16.95
C GLU A 168 11.32 -9.64 16.66
N VAL A 169 10.36 -9.01 17.34
CA VAL A 169 9.96 -7.62 17.07
C VAL A 169 11.06 -6.68 17.55
N GLU A 170 11.49 -5.79 16.66
CA GLU A 170 12.53 -4.81 16.98
C GLU A 170 12.07 -3.90 18.14
N PRO A 171 12.88 -3.69 19.18
CA PRO A 171 12.58 -2.75 20.25
C PRO A 171 12.29 -1.35 19.69
N HIS A 172 11.28 -0.66 20.23
CA HIS A 172 10.84 0.67 19.80
C HIS A 172 10.18 0.75 18.42
N SER A 173 9.94 -0.38 17.74
CA SER A 173 9.09 -0.42 16.55
C SER A 173 7.63 -0.10 16.89
N ALA A 174 6.83 0.26 15.88
CA ALA A 174 5.41 0.48 16.08
C ALA A 174 4.66 -0.83 16.40
N ALA A 175 5.16 -1.98 15.93
CA ALA A 175 4.73 -3.30 16.36
C ALA A 175 5.04 -3.57 17.84
N ALA A 176 6.22 -3.15 18.35
CA ALA A 176 6.53 -3.24 19.78
C ALA A 176 5.55 -2.40 20.61
N ARG A 177 5.24 -1.17 20.17
CA ARG A 177 4.21 -0.33 20.81
C ARG A 177 2.84 -1.01 20.85
N GLN A 178 2.42 -1.69 19.78
CA GLN A 178 1.16 -2.46 19.78
C GLN A 178 1.18 -3.61 20.81
N LEU A 179 2.32 -4.30 20.97
CA LEU A 179 2.46 -5.33 22.01
C LEU A 179 2.41 -4.74 23.43
N ASP A 180 3.07 -3.61 23.66
CA ASP A 180 3.04 -2.91 24.95
C ASP A 180 1.62 -2.43 25.31
N LEU A 181 0.87 -1.92 24.31
CA LEU A 181 -0.53 -1.54 24.47
C LEU A 181 -1.41 -2.73 24.85
N LEU A 182 -1.22 -3.90 24.22
CA LEU A 182 -1.96 -5.12 24.57
C LEU A 182 -1.68 -5.54 26.01
N ASP A 183 -0.41 -5.56 26.41
CA ASP A 183 -0.02 -5.93 27.76
C ASP A 183 -0.59 -4.96 28.81
N ALA A 184 -0.47 -3.65 28.59
CA ALA A 184 -1.01 -2.64 29.50
C ALA A 184 -2.54 -2.70 29.59
N PHE A 185 -3.23 -2.88 28.47
CA PHE A 185 -4.69 -2.94 28.42
C PHE A 185 -5.25 -4.19 29.11
N THR A 186 -4.65 -5.36 28.86
CA THR A 186 -5.07 -6.64 29.47
C THR A 186 -4.80 -6.69 30.98
N ARG A 187 -3.82 -5.94 31.48
CA ARG A 187 -3.58 -5.75 32.92
C ARG A 187 -4.47 -4.68 33.56
N GLY A 188 -5.33 -4.02 32.79
CA GLY A 188 -6.22 -2.94 33.26
C GLY A 188 -5.51 -1.62 33.57
N ALA A 189 -4.26 -1.45 33.13
CA ALA A 189 -3.50 -0.21 33.31
C ALA A 189 -3.81 0.85 32.22
N TYR A 190 -4.64 0.50 31.25
CA TYR A 190 -5.03 1.34 30.12
C TYR A 190 -6.55 1.33 29.92
N GLY A 191 -7.15 2.48 29.61
CA GLY A 191 -8.57 2.61 29.29
C GLY A 191 -8.89 2.10 27.88
N ALA A 192 -10.12 1.67 27.63
CA ALA A 192 -10.54 1.11 26.34
C ALA A 192 -10.48 2.13 25.19
N ALA A 193 -11.01 3.34 25.41
CA ALA A 193 -10.97 4.41 24.43
C ALA A 193 -9.53 4.83 24.04
N ASP A 194 -8.64 4.92 25.04
CA ASP A 194 -7.23 5.27 24.80
C ASP A 194 -6.48 4.11 24.12
N PHE A 195 -6.76 2.87 24.53
CA PHE A 195 -6.23 1.67 23.87
C PHE A 195 -6.59 1.65 22.38
N ALA A 196 -7.87 1.83 22.05
CA ALA A 196 -8.34 1.83 20.67
C ALA A 196 -7.66 2.91 19.82
N ARG A 197 -7.60 4.15 20.34
CA ARG A 197 -6.98 5.29 19.64
C ARG A 197 -5.50 5.04 19.35
N ASP A 198 -4.76 4.61 20.36
CA ASP A 198 -3.32 4.41 20.26
C ASP A 198 -2.96 3.16 19.46
N TRP A 199 -3.79 2.12 19.51
CA TRP A 199 -3.69 0.96 18.64
C TRP A 199 -3.80 1.37 17.17
N TRP A 200 -4.80 2.18 16.81
CA TRP A 200 -4.97 2.67 15.44
C TRP A 200 -3.82 3.57 14.97
N GLU A 201 -3.27 4.39 15.85
CA GLU A 201 -2.08 5.18 15.57
C GLU A 201 -0.84 4.29 15.33
N ALA A 202 -0.57 3.35 16.24
CA ALA A 202 0.57 2.45 16.14
C ALA A 202 0.45 1.53 14.92
N ARG A 203 -0.74 1.01 14.60
CA ARG A 203 -0.99 0.20 13.39
C ARG A 203 -0.69 1.00 12.11
N ARG A 204 -1.16 2.24 12.02
CA ARG A 204 -0.86 3.13 10.88
C ARG A 204 0.64 3.41 10.77
N THR A 205 1.31 3.65 11.90
CA THR A 205 2.77 3.89 11.95
C THR A 205 3.56 2.66 11.51
N SER A 206 3.15 1.47 11.94
CA SER A 206 3.73 0.18 11.56
C SER A 206 3.61 -0.05 10.06
N GLN A 207 2.42 0.18 9.48
CA GLN A 207 2.17 0.10 8.04
C GLN A 207 2.97 1.12 7.24
N ALA A 208 3.07 2.37 7.72
CA ALA A 208 3.83 3.43 7.08
C ALA A 208 5.34 3.16 7.08
N SER A 209 5.84 2.54 8.16
CA SER A 209 7.25 2.13 8.30
C SER A 209 7.57 0.85 7.52
N GLY A 210 6.55 0.16 6.99
CA GLY A 210 6.71 -1.08 6.26
C GLY A 210 7.05 -2.28 7.15
N GLU A 211 6.75 -2.20 8.44
CA GLU A 211 6.87 -3.33 9.36
C GLU A 211 5.93 -4.46 8.93
N ARG A 212 6.40 -5.70 9.05
CA ARG A 212 5.67 -6.86 8.55
C ARG A 212 5.50 -7.90 9.64
N LEU A 213 4.26 -8.37 9.78
CA LEU A 213 3.89 -9.45 10.67
C LEU A 213 3.44 -10.66 9.85
N ARG A 214 3.65 -11.87 10.36
CA ARG A 214 3.20 -13.13 9.75
C ARG A 214 2.86 -14.15 10.82
N GLY A 215 2.17 -15.22 10.41
CA GLY A 215 1.89 -16.35 11.29
C GLY A 215 1.17 -15.93 12.57
N PRO A 216 1.44 -16.55 13.73
CA PRO A 216 0.69 -16.33 14.95
C PRO A 216 0.64 -14.86 15.42
N LEU A 217 1.75 -14.12 15.25
CA LEU A 217 1.78 -12.69 15.61
C LEU A 217 0.92 -11.83 14.67
N GLY A 218 0.94 -12.13 13.38
CA GLY A 218 0.04 -11.47 12.42
C GLY A 218 -1.43 -11.75 12.72
N ASP A 219 -1.75 -13.02 12.97
CA ASP A 219 -3.12 -13.47 13.29
C ASP A 219 -3.65 -12.81 14.57
N LEU A 220 -2.79 -12.63 15.59
CA LEU A 220 -3.13 -11.89 16.81
C LEU A 220 -3.53 -10.45 16.48
N PHE A 221 -2.70 -9.73 15.71
CA PHE A 221 -2.94 -8.32 15.40
C PHE A 221 -4.18 -8.14 14.51
N ASP A 222 -4.43 -9.08 13.60
CA ASP A 222 -5.63 -9.05 12.77
C ASP A 222 -6.89 -9.38 13.58
N ARG A 223 -6.84 -10.28 14.56
CA ARG A 223 -7.98 -10.50 15.48
C ARG A 223 -8.28 -9.29 16.35
N VAL A 224 -7.25 -8.65 16.90
CA VAL A 224 -7.44 -7.41 17.70
C VAL A 224 -7.99 -6.29 16.82
N PHE A 225 -7.53 -6.19 15.57
CA PHE A 225 -8.10 -5.28 14.58
C PHE A 225 -9.60 -5.52 14.41
N MET A 226 -10.04 -6.76 14.16
CA MET A 226 -11.47 -7.08 13.99
C MET A 226 -12.28 -6.75 15.25
N ILE A 227 -11.75 -7.07 16.44
CA ILE A 227 -12.42 -6.75 17.71
C ILE A 227 -12.61 -5.24 17.87
N LEU A 228 -11.62 -4.44 17.47
CA LEU A 228 -11.71 -2.98 17.55
C LEU A 228 -12.61 -2.36 16.49
N GLU A 229 -12.94 -3.07 15.41
CA GLU A 229 -13.98 -2.63 14.47
C GLU A 229 -15.37 -2.69 15.08
N ASP A 230 -15.60 -3.62 16.01
CA ASP A 230 -16.84 -3.77 16.76
C ASP A 230 -16.89 -2.88 18.03
N TYR A 231 -15.93 -1.98 18.24
CA TYR A 231 -15.88 -1.11 19.42
C TYR A 231 -16.06 0.37 19.04
N SER A 232 -17.04 1.03 19.68
CA SER A 232 -17.21 2.48 19.56
C SER A 232 -16.49 3.22 20.69
N VAL A 233 -15.54 4.08 20.32
CA VAL A 233 -14.83 5.00 21.24
C VAL A 233 -15.79 6.04 21.86
N HIS A 234 -16.94 6.26 21.23
CA HIS A 234 -17.96 7.21 21.64
C HIS A 234 -19.23 6.45 22.04
N PRO A 235 -19.42 6.17 23.34
CA PRO A 235 -20.56 5.37 23.81
C PRO A 235 -21.92 5.91 23.36
N GLU A 236 -22.04 7.22 23.20
CA GLU A 236 -23.24 7.91 22.71
C GLU A 236 -23.55 7.65 21.23
N LEU A 237 -22.57 7.17 20.45
CA LEU A 237 -22.70 6.80 19.04
C LEU A 237 -22.69 5.28 18.84
N ALA A 238 -22.62 4.48 19.91
CA ALA A 238 -22.57 3.04 19.81
C ALA A 238 -23.84 2.46 19.18
N GLU A 239 -23.65 1.56 18.21
CA GLU A 239 -24.75 0.83 17.56
C GLU A 239 -25.08 -0.46 18.34
N PRO A 240 -26.31 -0.99 18.20
CA PRO A 240 -26.65 -2.28 18.79
C PRO A 240 -25.74 -3.40 18.26
N GLY A 241 -24.89 -3.93 19.12
CA GLY A 241 -23.90 -4.95 18.78
C GLY A 241 -22.46 -4.50 19.02
N ASP A 242 -22.23 -3.21 19.21
CA ASP A 242 -20.92 -2.68 19.59
C ASP A 242 -20.53 -3.14 20.99
N LEU A 243 -19.24 -3.40 21.17
CA LEU A 243 -18.64 -3.80 22.43
C LEU A 243 -18.60 -2.62 23.41
N SER A 244 -18.93 -2.90 24.67
CA SER A 244 -18.57 -2.03 25.79
C SER A 244 -17.07 -2.13 26.13
N ASP A 245 -16.58 -1.20 26.97
CA ASP A 245 -15.19 -1.19 27.45
C ASP A 245 -14.78 -2.53 28.11
N ASP A 246 -15.67 -3.11 28.91
CA ASP A 246 -15.43 -4.38 29.61
C ASP A 246 -15.45 -5.58 28.65
N GLU A 247 -16.39 -5.59 27.68
CA GLU A 247 -16.45 -6.61 26.64
C GLU A 247 -15.23 -6.56 25.71
N LEU A 248 -14.78 -5.36 25.34
CA LEU A 248 -13.55 -5.15 24.60
C LEU A 248 -12.35 -5.73 25.38
N ARG A 249 -12.22 -5.41 26.67
CA ARG A 249 -11.12 -5.93 27.49
C ARG A 249 -11.16 -7.45 27.58
N ALA A 250 -12.34 -8.03 27.79
CA ALA A 250 -12.51 -9.48 27.85
C ALA A 250 -12.09 -10.14 26.51
N ALA A 251 -12.58 -9.64 25.38
CA ALA A 251 -12.27 -10.16 24.06
C ALA A 251 -10.77 -10.07 23.72
N VAL A 252 -10.15 -8.91 23.97
CA VAL A 252 -8.71 -8.71 23.73
C VAL A 252 -7.87 -9.61 24.65
N THR A 253 -8.24 -9.73 25.93
CA THR A 253 -7.55 -10.60 26.89
C THR A 253 -7.63 -12.05 26.46
N GLU A 254 -8.79 -12.51 26.00
CA GLU A 254 -8.97 -13.89 25.51
C GLU A 254 -8.03 -14.18 24.33
N VAL A 255 -7.95 -13.30 23.34
CA VAL A 255 -7.09 -13.51 22.18
C VAL A 255 -5.60 -13.43 22.55
N PHE A 256 -5.23 -12.48 23.42
CA PHE A 256 -3.84 -12.30 23.84
C PHE A 256 -3.32 -13.46 24.69
N THR A 257 -4.15 -14.00 25.59
CA THR A 257 -3.79 -15.13 26.46
C THR A 257 -3.80 -16.48 25.72
N LYS A 258 -4.63 -16.64 24.69
CA LYS A 258 -4.65 -17.82 23.81
C LYS A 258 -3.51 -17.85 22.78
N ARG A 259 -2.56 -16.92 22.84
CA ARG A 259 -1.35 -16.96 22.00
C ARG A 259 -0.64 -18.30 22.25
N PRO A 260 -0.28 -19.07 21.20
CA PRO A 260 0.55 -20.26 21.40
C PRO A 260 1.83 -19.86 22.14
N SER A 261 2.14 -20.60 23.20
CA SER A 261 3.30 -20.38 24.06
C SER A 261 4.61 -20.37 23.25
N GLU A 262 5.58 -19.62 23.75
CA GLU A 262 6.90 -19.38 23.16
C GLU A 262 7.83 -20.61 23.21
N ASP A 263 7.37 -21.76 22.69
CA ASP A 263 8.23 -22.91 22.41
C ASP A 263 8.70 -22.90 20.93
#